data_AF-A0ABD0RBD2-F1
#
_entry.id   AF-A0ABD0RBD2-F1
#
_cell.length_a   1.000
_cell.length_b   1.000
_cell.length_c   1.000
_cell.angle_alpha   90.00
_cell.angle_beta   90.00
_cell.angle_gamma   90.00
#
_symmetry.space_group_name_H-M   'P 1'
#
loop_
_entity.id
_entity.type
_entity.pdbx_description
1 polymer ?
#
loop_
_entity_poly.entity_id
_entity_poly.type
_entity_poly.pdbx_seq_one_letter_code
_entity_poly.pdbx_strand_id
1 'polypeptide(L)' 'ILIGAIIEKSPADKDGRLRPGDELMSVDGIPVAGKPHRYVIDLMHGAARTGQVKLTVRRRIQPT' A
#
# COMPACT_ATOMS: atom_id res chain seq x y z
N ILE A 1 1.89 -2.68 -8.51
CA ILE A 1 0.63 -2.04 -8.01
C ILE A 1 1.00 -0.65 -7.53
N LEU A 2 0.33 0.39 -8.02
CA LEU A 2 0.60 1.77 -7.62
C LEU A 2 -0.50 2.27 -6.68
N ILE A 3 -0.12 3.11 -5.73
CA ILE A 3 -1.06 3.88 -4.93
C ILE A 3 -1.58 5.02 -5.81
N GLY A 4 -2.85 4.94 -6.21
CA GLY A 4 -3.46 5.96 -7.08
C GLY A 4 -3.90 7.21 -6.31
N ALA A 5 -4.42 7.03 -5.10
CA ALA A 5 -4.91 8.11 -4.25
C ALA A 5 -4.82 7.73 -2.78
N ILE A 6 -4.81 8.74 -1.91
CA ILE A 6 -5.02 8.60 -0.47
C ILE A 6 -6.38 9.22 -0.16
N ILE A 7 -7.23 8.46 0.54
CA ILE A 7 -8.59 8.90 0.88
C ILE A 7 -8.53 9.79 2.13
N GLU A 8 -9.12 10.98 2.07
CA GLU A 8 -9.19 11.92 3.19
C GLU A 8 -9.75 11.25 4.45
N LYS A 9 -9.16 11.55 5.61
CA LYS A 9 -9.52 11.01 6.94
C LYS A 9 -9.34 9.49 7.10
N SER A 10 -8.81 8.80 6.10
CA SER A 10 -8.46 7.38 6.20
C SER A 10 -7.26 7.16 7.15
N PRO A 11 -7.02 5.92 7.61
CA PRO A 11 -5.81 5.60 8.39
C PRO A 11 -4.51 5.97 7.67
N ALA A 12 -4.45 5.76 6.34
CA ALA A 12 -3.29 6.12 5.52
C ALA A 12 -3.06 7.63 5.43
N ASP A 13 -4.14 8.42 5.35
CA ASP A 13 -4.09 9.89 5.37
C ASP A 13 -3.57 10.42 6.71
N LYS A 14 -4.10 9.89 7.82
CA LYS A 14 -3.67 10.24 9.18
C LYS A 14 -2.21 9.86 9.46
N ASP A 15 -1.73 8.76 8.89
CA ASP A 15 -0.33 8.34 8.99
C ASP A 15 0.60 9.25 8.17
N GLY A 16 0.14 9.78 7.02
CA GLY A 16 0.80 10.83 6.25
C GLY A 16 2.07 10.42 5.49
N ARG A 17 2.54 9.17 5.64
CA ARG A 17 3.78 8.71 4.99
C ARG A 17 3.56 8.24 3.56
N LEU A 18 2.41 7.61 3.28
CA LEU A 18 2.04 7.12 1.95
C LEU A 18 1.69 8.27 1.02
N ARG A 19 2.05 8.16 -0.25
CA ARG A 19 1.76 9.16 -1.28
C ARG A 19 1.21 8.51 -2.55
N PRO A 20 0.36 9.21 -3.30
CA PRO A 20 0.06 8.83 -4.67
C PRO A 20 1.36 8.66 -5.47
N GLY A 21 1.42 7.61 -6.28
CA GLY A 21 2.61 7.23 -7.05
C GLY A 21 3.57 6.29 -6.33
N ASP A 22 3.42 6.06 -5.01
CA ASP A 22 4.18 5.01 -4.32
C ASP A 22 3.85 3.64 -4.93
N GLU A 23 4.87 2.80 -5.10
CA GLU A 23 4.72 1.43 -5.59
C GLU A 23 4.68 0.45 -4.43
N LEU A 24 3.62 -0.35 -4.35
CA LEU A 24 3.48 -1.36 -3.31
C LEU A 24 4.38 -2.58 -3.62
N MET A 25 5.28 -2.88 -2.68
CA MET A 25 6.24 -3.99 -2.78
C MET A 25 5.77 -5.21 -1.98
N SER A 26 5.22 -5.01 -0.78
CA SER A 26 4.66 -6.09 0.06
C SER A 26 3.55 -5.64 1.01
N VAL A 27 2.69 -6.58 1.40
CA VAL A 27 1.66 -6.46 2.43
C VAL A 27 1.94 -7.48 3.52
N ASP A 28 2.14 -7.04 4.76
CA ASP A 28 2.53 -7.86 5.91
C ASP A 28 3.74 -8.77 5.64
N GLY A 29 4.69 -8.26 4.84
CA GLY A 29 5.89 -8.99 4.44
C GLY A 29 5.71 -9.91 3.23
N ILE A 30 4.48 -10.12 2.74
CA ILE A 30 4.21 -10.94 1.55
C ILE A 30 4.44 -10.10 0.28
N PRO A 31 5.39 -10.48 -0.61
CA PRO A 31 5.68 -9.73 -1.81
C PRO A 31 4.53 -9.80 -2.83
N VAL A 32 4.24 -8.67 -3.47
CA VAL A 32 3.11 -8.54 -4.42
C VAL A 32 3.53 -8.28 -5.87
N ALA A 33 4.83 -8.27 -6.15
CA ALA A 33 5.35 -8.10 -7.50
C ALA A 33 4.88 -9.24 -8.42
N GLY A 34 4.37 -8.89 -9.61
CA GLY A 34 3.85 -9.86 -10.59
C GLY A 34 2.53 -10.54 -10.21
N LYS A 35 1.94 -10.21 -9.05
CA LYS A 35 0.65 -10.76 -8.62
C LYS A 35 -0.51 -9.93 -9.19
N PRO A 36 -1.67 -10.56 -9.46
CA PRO A 36 -2.85 -9.83 -9.92
C PRO A 36 -3.37 -8.89 -8.83
N HIS A 37 -4.05 -7.81 -9.23
CA HIS A 37 -4.60 -6.82 -8.29
C HIS A 37 -5.47 -7.45 -7.20
N ARG A 38 -6.33 -8.42 -7.55
CA ARG A 38 -7.19 -9.15 -6.60
C ARG A 38 -6.42 -9.79 -5.46
N TYR A 39 -5.23 -10.34 -5.73
CA TYR A 39 -4.39 -10.95 -4.69
C TYR A 39 -4.01 -9.94 -3.59
N VAL A 40 -3.70 -8.69 -3.98
CA VAL A 40 -3.39 -7.62 -3.03
C VAL A 40 -4.62 -7.23 -2.21
N ILE A 41 -5.80 -7.17 -2.85
CA ILE A 41 -7.06 -6.90 -2.15
C ILE A 41 -7.35 -7.98 -1.11
N ASP A 42 -7.16 -9.25 -1.45
CA ASP A 42 -7.36 -10.37 -0.52
C ASP A 42 -6.42 -10.28 0.69
N LEU A 43 -5.15 -9.89 0.49
CA LEU A 43 -4.19 -9.65 1.57
C LEU A 43 -4.61 -8.47 2.47
N MET A 44 -5.03 -7.36 1.87
CA MET A 44 -5.49 -6.17 2.62
C MET A 44 -6.75 -6.46 3.44
N HIS A 45 -7.73 -7.19 2.89
CA HIS A 45 -8.89 -7.67 3.66
C HIS A 45 -8.49 -8.63 4.79
N GLY A 46 -7.43 -9.42 4.57
CA GLY A 46 -6.81 -10.23 5.60
C GLY A 46 -6.31 -9.39 6.77
N ALA A 47 -5.48 -8.39 6.48
CA ALA A 47 -4.89 -7.48 7.46
C ALA A 47 -5.97 -6.62 8.18
N ALA A 48 -7.03 -6.23 7.49
CA ALA A 48 -8.13 -5.47 8.11
C ALA A 48 -8.77 -6.22 9.30
N ARG A 49 -8.78 -7.56 9.29
CA ARG A 49 -9.27 -8.36 10.43
C ARG A 49 -8.41 -8.25 11.68
N THR A 50 -7.13 -7.89 11.54
CA THR A 50 -6.21 -7.66 12.66
C THR A 50 -6.14 -6.20 13.07
N GLY A 51 -6.83 -5.31 12.35
CA GLY A 51 -6.90 -3.87 12.63
C GLY A 51 -5.66 -3.08 12.25
N GLN A 52 -4.65 -3.72 11.65
CA GLN A 52 -3.41 -3.07 11.23
C GLN A 52 -2.84 -3.74 9.97
N VAL A 53 -2.04 -3.00 9.22
CA VAL A 53 -1.32 -3.54 8.06
C VAL A 53 0.07 -2.91 7.96
N LYS A 54 1.08 -3.74 7.69
CA LYS A 54 2.44 -3.29 7.40
C LYS A 54 2.66 -3.30 5.89
N LEU A 55 2.94 -2.12 5.33
CA LEU A 55 3.22 -1.97 3.91
C LEU A 55 4.69 -1.68 3.69
N THR A 56 5.31 -2.36 2.72
CA THR A 56 6.59 -1.93 2.16
C THR A 56 6.30 -1.28 0.81
N VAL A 57 6.73 -0.03 0.66
CA VAL A 57 6.53 0.73 -0.58
C VAL A 57 7.86 1.24 -1.12
N ARG A 58 7.92 1.47 -2.43
CA ARG A 58 9.02 2.13 -3.12
C ARG A 58 8.53 3.46 -3.67
N ARG A 59 9.22 4.55 -3.29
CA ARG A 59 9.02 5.88 -3.87
C ARG A 59 10.16 6.17 -4.84
N ARG A 60 9.85 6.39 -6.11
CA ARG A 60 10.82 6.94 -7.06
C ARG A 60 10.84 8.46 -6.87
N ILE A 61 11.92 8.97 -6.30
CA ILE A 61 12.16 10.41 -6.27
C ILE A 61 12.67 10.76 -7.67
N GLN A 62 11.83 11.36 -8.50
CA GLN A 62 12.34 12.01 -9.71
C GLN A 62 13.17 13.22 -9.26
N PRO A 63 14.46 13.30 -9.63
CA PRO A 63 15.22 14.52 -9.43
C PRO A 63 14.52 15.64 -10.20
N THR A 64 14.25 16.76 -9.53
CA THR A 64 13.88 18.03 -10.16
C THR A 64 15.04 18.60 -10.95
#